data_AF-A0A497EA75-F1
#
_entry.id   AF-A0A497EA75-F1
#
_cell.length_a   1.000
_cell.length_b   1.000
_cell.length_c   1.000
_cell.angle_alpha   90.00
_cell.angle_beta   90.00
_cell.angle_gamma   90.00
#
_symmetry.space_group_name_H-M   'P 1'
#
loop_
_entity.id
_entity.type
_entity.pdbx_description
1 polymer ?
#
loop_
_entity_poly.entity_id
_entity_poly.type
_entity_poly.pdbx_seq_one_letter_code
_entity_poly.pdbx_strand_id
1 'polypeptide(L)'
;MDFPVIAGRQERLWQLVRTMAEDVVDAGGRFYAAKDAAIPGELYRASFREDQVERLLALKAELDPQALLRTALGDRLLEAWQ
;
A
#
# COMPACT_ATOMS: atom_id res chain seq x y z
N MET A 1 5.56 -0.23 -15.14
CA MET A 1 6.69 -0.09 -16.07
C MET A 1 7.76 -1.02 -15.56
N ASP A 2 8.19 -1.98 -16.37
CA ASP A 2 9.14 -3.00 -15.92
C ASP A 2 10.55 -2.52 -16.25
N PHE A 3 11.15 -1.82 -15.29
CA PHE A 3 12.55 -1.43 -15.37
C PHE A 3 13.40 -2.42 -14.57
N PRO A 4 14.53 -2.91 -15.12
CA PRO A 4 15.42 -3.79 -14.39
C PRO A 4 16.01 -3.04 -13.18
N VAL A 5 15.72 -3.53 -11.98
CA VAL A 5 16.35 -3.08 -10.75
C VAL A 5 17.61 -3.90 -10.52
N ILE A 6 18.77 -3.25 -10.54
CA ILE A 6 20.05 -3.90 -10.25
C ILE A 6 20.07 -4.26 -8.76
N ALA A 7 20.35 -5.53 -8.43
CA ALA A 7 20.30 -6.05 -7.06
C ALA A 7 21.06 -5.16 -6.05
N GLY A 8 22.30 -4.75 -6.38
CA GLY A 8 23.11 -3.89 -5.51
C GLY A 8 22.62 -2.43 -5.34
N ARG A 9 21.52 -2.05 -5.99
CA ARG A 9 20.90 -0.70 -5.90
C ARG A 9 19.46 -0.74 -5.40
N GLN A 10 18.90 -1.93 -5.17
CA GLN A 10 17.50 -2.10 -4.79
C GLN A 10 17.18 -1.35 -3.49
N GLU A 11 17.99 -1.52 -2.45
CA GLU A 11 17.76 -0.87 -1.17
C GLU A 11 17.75 0.67 -1.31
N ARG A 12 18.72 1.23 -2.05
CA ARG A 12 18.77 2.67 -2.33
C ARG A 12 17.54 3.17 -3.08
N LEU A 13 17.02 2.39 -4.03
CA LEU A 13 15.79 2.73 -4.75
C LEU A 13 14.58 2.69 -3.80
N TRP A 14 14.49 1.71 -2.90
CA TRP A 14 13.41 1.62 -1.92
C TRP A 14 13.44 2.78 -0.92
N GLN A 15 14.64 3.20 -0.50
CA GLN A 15 14.78 4.39 0.34
C GLN A 15 14.33 5.66 -0.38
N LEU A 16 14.68 5.81 -1.67
CA LEU A 16 14.18 6.93 -2.47
C LEU A 16 12.65 6.93 -2.58
N VAL A 17 12.04 5.76 -2.84
CA VAL A 17 10.58 5.61 -2.90
C VAL A 17 9.94 5.97 -1.56
N ARG A 18 10.51 5.53 -0.43
CA ARG A 18 10.06 5.91 0.91
C ARG A 18 10.09 7.43 1.10
N THR A 19 11.22 8.09 0.85
CA THR A 19 11.35 9.54 1.05
C THR A 19 10.34 10.32 0.22
N MET A 20 10.14 9.94 -1.05
CA MET A 20 9.12 10.57 -1.89
C MET A 20 7.71 10.30 -1.39
N ALA A 21 7.45 9.13 -0.82
CA ALA A 21 6.15 8.77 -0.31
C ALA A 21 5.80 9.51 0.99
N GLU A 22 6.79 9.74 1.86
CA GLU A 22 6.66 10.57 3.06
C GLU A 22 6.21 11.99 2.68
N ASP A 23 6.88 12.64 1.72
CA ASP A 23 6.49 13.98 1.24
C ASP A 23 5.04 14.04 0.73
N VAL A 24 4.59 12.99 0.02
CA VAL A 24 3.23 12.90 -0.49
C VAL A 24 2.22 12.77 0.65
N VAL A 25 2.50 11.92 1.63
CA VAL A 25 1.62 11.71 2.79
C VAL A 25 1.54 12.98 3.64
N ASP A 26 2.68 13.62 3.92
CA ASP A 26 2.76 14.87 4.70
C ASP A 26 1.97 16.01 4.03
N ALA A 27 1.95 16.04 2.69
CA ALA A 27 1.14 16.97 1.91
C ALA A 27 -0.36 16.59 1.81
N GLY A 28 -0.80 15.50 2.44
CA GLY A 28 -2.18 14.99 2.34
C GLY A 28 -2.52 14.35 0.99
N GLY A 29 -1.50 13.94 0.23
CA GLY A 29 -1.61 13.30 -1.07
C GLY A 29 -2.04 11.83 -0.99
N ARG A 30 -2.19 11.21 -2.16
CA ARG A 30 -2.74 9.84 -2.30
C ARG A 30 -1.99 9.04 -3.35
N PHE A 31 -1.87 7.73 -3.12
CA PHE A 31 -1.31 6.80 -4.10
C PHE A 31 -2.40 6.09 -4.90
N TYR A 32 -2.15 5.96 -6.21
CA TYR A 32 -3.03 5.24 -7.10
C TYR A 32 -2.62 3.76 -7.20
N ALA A 33 -3.51 2.87 -6.77
CA ALA A 33 -3.24 1.43 -6.67
C ALA A 33 -2.75 0.81 -7.98
N ALA A 34 -3.33 1.21 -9.12
CA ALA A 34 -2.94 0.67 -10.43
C ALA A 34 -1.56 1.14 -10.92
N LYS A 35 -0.88 2.01 -10.17
CA LYS A 35 0.46 2.52 -10.47
C LYS A 35 1.49 2.20 -9.39
N ASP A 36 1.07 1.58 -8.29
CA ASP A 36 1.96 1.23 -7.20
C ASP A 36 2.50 -0.20 -7.34
N ALA A 37 3.78 -0.35 -7.00
CA ALA A 37 4.45 -1.62 -6.84
C ALA A 37 5.48 -1.63 -5.69
N ALA A 38 5.68 -0.52 -4.97
CA ALA A 38 6.85 -0.34 -4.11
C ALA A 38 6.63 0.54 -2.86
N ILE A 39 5.50 1.24 -2.74
CA ILE A 39 5.24 2.12 -1.59
C ILE A 39 5.21 1.29 -0.28
N PRO A 40 5.93 1.69 0.79
CA PRO A 40 5.83 1.01 2.09
C PRO A 40 4.37 0.93 2.57
N GLY A 41 3.97 -0.21 3.15
CA GLY A 41 2.56 -0.47 3.48
C GLY A 41 1.98 0.56 4.45
N GLU A 42 2.80 1.00 5.41
CA GLU A 42 2.47 2.03 6.39
C GLU A 42 2.21 3.40 5.74
N LEU A 43 3.02 3.78 4.74
CA LEU A 43 2.85 5.05 4.01
C LEU A 43 1.70 4.99 3.02
N TYR A 44 1.47 3.83 2.39
CA TYR A 44 0.28 3.63 1.58
C TYR A 44 -0.96 3.83 2.47
N ARG A 45 -1.02 3.14 3.62
CA ARG A 45 -2.13 3.24 4.57
C ARG A 45 -2.36 4.68 5.02
N ALA A 46 -1.30 5.40 5.36
CA ALA A 46 -1.36 6.80 5.78
C ALA A 46 -1.90 7.76 4.71
N SER A 47 -1.90 7.37 3.43
CA SER A 47 -2.48 8.16 2.33
C SER A 47 -4.02 8.09 2.26
N PHE A 48 -4.64 7.17 3.00
CA PHE A 48 -6.11 7.09 3.14
C PHE A 48 -6.60 8.01 4.27
N ARG A 49 -7.88 8.42 4.18
CA ARG A 49 -8.51 9.21 5.25
C ARG A 49 -8.94 8.32 6.41
N GLU A 50 -9.05 8.93 7.59
CA GLU A 50 -9.25 8.31 8.91
C GLU A 50 -9.94 6.95 8.90
N ASP A 51 -11.19 6.85 8.43
CA ASP A 51 -12.02 5.64 8.55
C ASP A 51 -12.09 4.77 7.29
N GLN A 52 -11.38 5.13 6.22
CA GLN A 52 -11.57 4.49 4.91
C GLN A 52 -11.07 3.04 4.90
N VAL A 53 -9.98 2.77 5.60
CA VAL A 53 -9.38 1.44 5.67
C VAL A 53 -10.24 0.52 6.54
N GLU A 54 -10.76 1.04 7.65
CA GLU A 54 -11.66 0.37 8.58
C GLU A 54 -12.98 0.03 7.90
N ARG A 55 -13.53 0.95 7.12
CA ARG A 55 -14.74 0.71 6.31
C ARG A 55 -14.51 -0.35 5.25
N LEU A 56 -13.35 -0.35 4.60
CA LEU A 56 -12.98 -1.40 3.64
C LEU A 56 -12.88 -2.76 4.34
N LEU A 57 -12.25 -2.83 5.53
CA LEU A 57 -12.16 -4.04 6.34
C LEU A 57 -13.55 -4.55 6.75
N ALA A 58 -14.45 -3.67 7.19
CA ALA A 58 -15.81 -4.04 7.55
C ALA A 58 -16.58 -4.63 6.36
N LEU A 59 -16.52 -3.97 5.20
CA LEU A 59 -17.12 -4.48 3.96
C LEU A 59 -16.52 -5.83 3.54
N LYS A 60 -15.21 -5.99 3.72
CA LYS A 60 -14.52 -7.23 3.39
C LYS A 60 -14.95 -8.39 4.29
N ALA A 61 -15.11 -8.14 5.59
CA ALA A 61 -15.60 -9.14 6.54
C ALA A 61 -17.05 -9.56 6.24
N GLU A 62 -17.90 -8.62 5.82
CA GLU A 62 -19.29 -8.89 5.43
C GLU A 62 -19.39 -9.70 4.13
N LEU A 63 -18.64 -9.28 3.10
CA LEU A 63 -18.81 -9.79 1.72
C LEU A 63 -17.88 -10.95 1.37
N ASP A 64 -16.76 -11.11 2.06
CA ASP A 64 -15.80 -12.19 1.84
C ASP A 64 -15.24 -12.70 3.19
N PRO A 65 -16.10 -13.31 4.03
CA PRO A 65 -15.75 -13.77 5.39
C PRO A 65 -14.74 -14.91 5.41
N GLN A 66 -14.48 -15.57 4.27
CA GLN A 66 -13.48 -16.62 4.15
C GLN A 66 -12.16 -16.10 3.57
N ALA A 67 -12.05 -14.79 3.34
CA ALA A 67 -10.89 -14.12 2.76
C ALA A 67 -10.38 -14.77 1.45
N LEU A 68 -11.30 -15.13 0.55
CA LEU A 68 -10.97 -15.73 -0.75
C LEU A 68 -10.36 -14.71 -1.72
N LEU A 69 -10.81 -13.45 -1.67
CA LEU A 69 -10.38 -12.37 -2.53
C LEU A 69 -9.19 -11.64 -1.90
N ARG A 70 -7.99 -12.11 -2.23
CA ARG A 70 -6.71 -11.55 -1.73
C ARG A 70 -5.77 -11.19 -2.87
N THR A 71 -4.94 -10.18 -2.62
CA THR A 71 -3.88 -9.73 -3.53
C THR A 71 -2.68 -9.28 -2.69
N ALA A 72 -1.47 -9.30 -3.25
CA ALA A 72 -0.28 -8.82 -2.55
C ALA A 72 -0.40 -7.34 -2.11
N LEU A 73 -1.08 -6.50 -2.91
CA LEU A 73 -1.39 -5.12 -2.51
C LEU A 73 -2.34 -5.11 -1.31
N GLY A 74 -3.41 -5.91 -1.36
CA GLY A 74 -4.35 -6.06 -0.26
C GLY A 74 -3.64 -6.54 1.02
N ASP A 75 -2.76 -7.53 0.93
CA ASP A 75 -2.00 -8.06 2.07
C ASP A 75 -1.09 -7.00 2.70
N ARG A 76 -0.43 -6.18 1.87
CA ARG A 76 0.40 -5.07 2.34
C ARG A 76 -0.41 -3.93 2.97
N LEU A 77 -1.63 -3.68 2.46
CA LEU A 77 -2.51 -2.63 2.96
C LEU A 77 -3.30 -3.07 4.20
N LEU A 78 -3.69 -4.33 4.29
CA LEU A 78 -4.64 -4.85 5.27
C LEU A 78 -3.91 -5.91 6.11
N GLU A 79 -3.21 -5.45 7.15
CA GLU A 79 -2.35 -6.27 8.02
C GLU A 79 -3.08 -7.44 8.72
N ALA A 80 -4.41 -7.50 8.67
CA ALA A 80 -5.21 -8.57 9.22
C ALA A 80 -6.36 -8.94 8.26
N TRP A 81 -6.20 -10.06 7.57
CA TRP A 81 -7.34 -10.86 7.10
C TRP A 81 -7.67 -11.87 8.21
N GLN A 82 -8.25 -11.40 9.31
CA GLN A 82 -8.78 -12.29 10.34
C GLN A 82 -10.23 -12.64 10.00
#